data_AF-A0A392RK72-F1
#
_entry.id   AF-A0A392RK72-F1
#
_cell.length_a   1.000
_cell.length_b   1.000
_cell.length_c   1.000
_cell.angle_alpha   90.00
_cell.angle_beta   90.00
_cell.angle_gamma   90.00
#
_symmetry.space_group_name_H-M   'P 1'
#
loop_
_entity.id
_entity.type
_entity.pdbx_description
1 polymer ?
#
loop_
_entity_poly.entity_id
_entity_poly.type
_entity_poly.pdbx_seq_one_letter_code
_entity_poly.pdbx_strand_id
1 'polypeptide(L)' 'MKRKYQGSTKVKRAQLQALRREFEVLAMKDDESVDEYFSRTLTIANKMTAHGERMEQVTVVEKILRSMPAKFNYV' A
#
# COMPACT_ATOMS: atom_id res chain seq x y z
N MET A 1 32.07 1.05 -12.31
CA MET A 1 30.72 1.65 -12.17
C MET A 1 29.62 0.71 -11.63
N LYS A 2 29.68 -0.62 -11.81
CA LYS A 2 28.58 -1.57 -11.45
C LYS A 2 28.15 -1.61 -9.96
N ARG A 3 29.05 -1.36 -8.99
CA ARG A 3 28.75 -1.50 -7.55
C ARG A 3 27.74 -0.47 -7.01
N LYS A 4 27.77 0.79 -7.48
CA LYS A 4 26.82 1.83 -7.03
C LYS A 4 25.37 1.52 -7.46
N TYR A 5 25.19 1.07 -8.70
CA TYR A 5 23.86 0.72 -9.24
C TYR A 5 23.26 -0.52 -8.56
N GLN A 6 24.06 -1.54 -8.25
CA GLN A 6 23.60 -2.72 -7.50
C GLN A 6 23.08 -2.36 -6.09
N GLY A 7 23.72 -1.40 -5.42
CA GLY A 7 23.23 -0.86 -4.15
C GLY A 7 21.87 -0.19 -4.29
N SER A 8 21.69 0.65 -5.33
CA SER A 8 20.41 1.29 -5.64
C SER A 8 19.30 0.27 -5.91
N THR A 9 19.58 -0.81 -6.66
CA THR A 9 18.60 -1.88 -6.90
C THR A 9 18.23 -2.65 -5.63
N LYS A 10 19.20 -2.96 -4.76
CA LYS A 10 18.95 -3.62 -3.47
C LYS A 10 18.10 -2.75 -2.54
N VAL A 11 18.40 -1.46 -2.47
CA VAL A 11 17.63 -0.49 -1.67
C VAL A 11 16.20 -0.37 -2.19
N LYS A 12 16.00 -0.23 -3.50
CA LYS A 12 14.66 -0.20 -4.11
C LYS A 12 13.84 -1.45 -3.78
N ARG A 13 14.47 -2.63 -3.83
CA ARG A 13 13.81 -3.90 -3.45
C ARG A 13 13.43 -3.94 -1.97
N ALA A 14 14.31 -3.49 -1.08
CA ALA A 14 14.02 -3.45 0.36
C ALA A 14 12.86 -2.49 0.67
N GLN A 15 12.84 -1.32 0.03
CA GLN A 15 11.75 -0.34 0.15
C GLN A 15 10.43 -0.92 -0.34
N LEU A 16 10.43 -1.60 -1.49
CA LEU A 16 9.23 -2.25 -2.00
C LEU A 16 8.68 -3.32 -1.02
N GLN A 17 9.56 -4.11 -0.41
CA GLN A 17 9.16 -5.11 0.58
C GLN A 17 8.57 -4.47 1.85
N ALA A 18 9.13 -3.34 2.29
CA ALA A 18 8.55 -2.59 3.41
C ALA A 18 7.14 -2.08 3.08
N LEU A 19 6.94 -1.53 1.87
CA LEU A 19 5.63 -1.04 1.41
C LEU A 19 4.61 -2.18 1.28
N ARG A 20 5.02 -3.35 0.77
CA ARG A 20 4.16 -4.55 0.73
C ARG A 20 3.70 -4.93 2.12
N ARG A 21 4.62 -4.99 3.08
CA ARG A 21 4.30 -5.29 4.47
C ARG A 21 3.33 -4.27 5.05
N GLU A 22 3.55 -2.98 4.79
CA GLU A 22 2.67 -1.89 5.22
C GLU A 22 1.27 -2.04 4.62
N PHE A 23 1.17 -2.33 3.32
CA PHE A 23 -0.10 -2.58 2.63
C PHE A 23 -0.83 -3.82 3.16
N GLU A 24 -0.11 -4.92 3.42
CA GLU A 24 -0.68 -6.16 3.96
C GLU A 24 -1.35 -5.95 5.32
N VAL A 25 -0.67 -5.26 6.24
CA VAL A 25 -1.17 -5.02 7.61
C VAL A 25 -2.06 -3.79 7.72
N LEU A 26 -2.20 -3.01 6.64
CA LEU A 26 -3.03 -1.82 6.62
C LEU A 26 -4.48 -2.17 6.99
N ALA A 27 -5.01 -1.46 7.98
CA ALA A 27 -6.40 -1.50 8.38
C ALA A 27 -6.86 -0.09 8.77
N MET A 28 -8.16 0.15 8.61
CA MET A 28 -8.77 1.39 9.05
C MET A 28 -8.84 1.39 10.58
N LYS A 29 -8.46 2.52 11.17
CA LYS A 29 -8.52 2.70 12.62
C LYS A 29 -9.92 3.14 13.05
N ASP A 30 -10.23 2.95 14.33
CA ASP A 30 -11.56 3.31 14.86
C ASP A 30 -11.82 4.83 14.87
N ASP A 31 -10.74 5.60 15.05
CA ASP A 31 -10.70 7.08 15.13
C ASP A 31 -10.41 7.75 13.78
N GLU A 32 -10.26 6.96 12.72
CA GLU A 32 -9.95 7.44 11.37
C GLU A 32 -11.22 7.58 10.54
N SER A 33 -11.31 8.63 9.73
CA SER A 33 -12.38 8.80 8.75
C SER A 33 -12.15 7.93 7.50
N VAL A 34 -13.23 7.65 6.76
CA VAL A 34 -13.14 6.86 5.52
C VAL A 34 -12.21 7.54 4.51
N ASP A 35 -12.30 8.86 4.33
CA ASP A 35 -11.47 9.61 3.40
C ASP A 35 -9.98 9.58 3.76
N GLU A 36 -9.65 9.68 5.05
CA GLU A 36 -8.26 9.54 5.54
C GLU A 36 -7.72 8.14 5.26
N TYR A 37 -8.54 7.12 5.48
CA TYR A 37 -8.17 5.73 5.21
C TYR A 37 -7.90 5.47 3.73
N PHE A 38 -8.79 5.96 2.86
CA PHE A 38 -8.63 5.87 1.41
C PHE A 38 -7.35 6.59 0.96
N SER A 39 -7.11 7.80 1.47
CA SER A 39 -5.93 8.60 1.14
C SER A 39 -4.63 7.90 1.53
N ARG A 40 -4.57 7.28 2.72
CA ARG A 40 -3.42 6.47 3.17
C ARG A 40 -3.21 5.24 2.28
N THR A 41 -4.29 4.52 1.98
CA THR A 41 -4.22 3.31 1.14
C THR A 41 -3.69 3.64 -0.26
N LEU A 42 -4.23 4.71 -0.87
CA LEU A 42 -3.79 5.18 -2.19
C LEU A 42 -2.35 5.66 -2.18
N THR A 43 -1.92 6.33 -1.10
CA THR A 43 -0.52 6.76 -0.93
C THR A 43 0.44 5.59 -0.95
N ILE A 44 0.12 4.48 -0.25
CA ILE A 44 0.95 3.28 -0.24
C ILE A 44 0.96 2.61 -1.63
N ALA A 45 -0.21 2.45 -2.27
CA ALA A 45 -0.32 1.87 -3.61
C ALA A 45 0.47 2.66 -4.67
N ASN A 46 0.42 4.00 -4.60
CA ASN A 46 1.18 4.89 -5.48
C ASN A 46 2.69 4.74 -5.25
N LYS A 47 3.14 4.62 -3.99
CA LYS A 47 4.56 4.34 -3.68
C LYS A 47 4.99 2.99 -4.25
N MET A 48 4.20 1.93 -4.07
CA MET A 48 4.50 0.60 -4.64
C MET A 48 4.62 0.66 -6.17
N THR A 49 3.72 1.40 -6.82
CA THR A 49 3.75 1.65 -8.28
C THR A 49 5.02 2.38 -8.71
N ALA A 50 5.42 3.43 -7.98
CA ALA A 50 6.68 4.14 -8.23
C ALA A 50 7.93 3.25 -8.04
N HIS A 51 7.83 2.21 -7.20
CA HIS A 51 8.88 1.19 -7.01
C HIS A 51 8.81 0.02 -8.01
N GLY A 52 7.92 0.09 -9.00
CA GLY A 52 7.83 -0.86 -10.12
C GLY A 52 6.85 -2.02 -9.92
N GLU A 53 6.03 -1.99 -8.88
CA GLU A 53 4.97 -2.97 -8.67
C GLU A 53 3.67 -2.52 -9.33
N ARG A 54 3.06 -3.40 -10.13
CA ARG A 54 1.77 -3.09 -10.76
C ARG A 54 0.65 -3.23 -9.71
N MET A 55 0.11 -2.10 -9.26
CA MET A 55 -1.06 -2.05 -8.38
C MET A 55 -2.32 -1.87 -9.23
N GLU A 56 -3.12 -2.92 -9.36
CA GLU A 56 -4.40 -2.83 -10.04
C GLU A 56 -5.44 -2.14 -9.15
N GLN A 57 -6.34 -1.36 -9.75
CA GLN A 57 -7.40 -0.67 -8.99
C GLN A 57 -8.26 -1.67 -8.20
N VAL A 58 -8.56 -2.83 -8.80
CA VAL A 58 -9.31 -3.90 -8.13
C VAL A 58 -8.58 -4.37 -6.86
N THR A 59 -7.27 -4.58 -6.91
CA THR A 59 -6.47 -4.96 -5.72
C THR A 59 -6.59 -3.92 -4.60
N VAL A 60 -6.55 -2.64 -4.94
CA VAL A 60 -6.67 -1.54 -3.97
C VAL A 60 -8.08 -1.49 -3.37
N VAL A 61 -9.11 -1.59 -4.20
CA VAL A 61 -10.52 -1.59 -3.75
C VAL A 61 -10.81 -2.79 -2.87
N GLU A 62 -10.41 -4.00 -3.28
CA GLU A 62 -10.59 -5.20 -2.46
C GLU A 62 -9.81 -5.11 -1.14
N LYS A 63 -8.64 -4.48 -1.13
CA LYS A 63 -7.89 -4.25 0.12
C LYS A 63 -8.70 -3.37 1.06
N ILE A 64 -9.20 -2.24 0.56
CA ILE A 64 -10.00 -1.29 1.35
C ILE A 64 -11.21 -2.00 1.95
N LEU A 65 -12.02 -2.67 1.14
CA LEU A 65 -13.22 -3.37 1.60
C LEU A 65 -12.93 -4.44 2.66
N ARG A 66 -11.85 -5.22 2.50
CA ARG A 66 -11.47 -6.27 3.47
C ARG A 66 -10.95 -5.74 4.80
N SER A 67 -10.58 -4.48 4.88
CA SER A 67 -9.88 -3.89 6.02
C SER A 67 -10.62 -2.71 6.65
N MET A 68 -11.83 -2.44 6.15
CA MET A 68 -12.79 -1.54 6.77
C MET A 68 -13.58 -2.27 7.87
N PRO A 69 -13.92 -1.60 8.98
CA PRO A 69 -14.77 -2.15 10.01
C PRO A 69 -16.16 -2.51 9.48
N ALA A 70 -16.79 -3.54 10.05
CA ALA A 70 -18.11 -4.02 9.64
C ALA A 70 -19.21 -2.95 9.69
N LYS A 71 -19.03 -1.88 10.48
CA LYS A 71 -19.95 -0.72 10.53
C LYS A 71 -20.10 0.01 9.19
N PHE A 72 -19.18 -0.22 8.26
CA PHE A 72 -19.22 0.35 6.91
C PHE A 72 -19.60 -0.68 5.82
N ASN A 73 -19.84 -1.94 6.20
CA ASN A 73 -20.39 -2.94 5.29
C ASN A 73 -21.90 -2.72 5.18
N TYR A 74 -22.31 -1.73 4.40
CA TYR A 74 -23.71 -1.55 4.02
C TYR A 74 -23.98 -2.47 2.81
N VAL A 75 -24.67 -3.59 3.07
CA VAL A 75 -25.25 -4.47 2.04
C VAL A 75 -26.66 -4.01 1.75
#